data_AF-A0AAD5ZV30-F1
#
_entry.id   AF-A0AAD5ZV30-F1
#
_cell.length_a   1.000
_cell.length_b   1.000
_cell.length_c   1.000
_cell.angle_alpha   90.00
_cell.angle_beta   90.00
_cell.angle_gamma   90.00
#
_symmetry.space_group_name_H-M   'P 1'
#
loop_
_entity.id
_entity.type
_entity.pdbx_description
1 polymer ?
#
loop_
_entity_poly.entity_id
_entity_poly.type
_entity_poly.pdbx_seq_one_letter_code
_entity_poly.pdbx_strand_id
1 'polypeptide(L)'
;MIVRIRSREGLERVSIPESSRSSATVATLRSLIESQLGVPAEAQTLSLDPKLLVPSSSSEAQTLSDPSASLSSLGLSHGSLLYLSSSVPRLSAPPPPPRSAFAPAGSFGRNKMTIDDLVARQIRITRQENPHCVSASFDRASANAFQLYVSETLAFSIKRGAFLYGDVASDSSVSVQFIYEPPQQATEDLLTLLRDPDEERLVDAIASGLGMTRVGFIFTQAVGRKKSDTGEYTLSAREVAQAVALQAEGGTPEWVTAVVKLEVDEDGGADVHFEAFQMSDMCLKLFRDGLLETDLPEDADPRLSRVNKEVVVAGKDTKEVDNDFFLVPVKISDHQGPLQCTFPIENRITVTLRALKSHLDNSKNVPFVKRISDFHLLLLLSKFLDVNSDVPALAECVKNQGTVPEGYQLLIESLAAAS
;
A
#
# COMPACT_ATOMS: atom_id res chain seq x y z
N MET A 1 -14.76 43.79 -3.28
CA MET A 1 -15.08 43.87 -4.74
C MET A 1 -13.96 44.65 -5.42
N ILE A 2 -13.58 44.31 -6.65
CA ILE A 2 -12.55 45.08 -7.39
C ILE A 2 -13.21 45.84 -8.52
N VAL A 3 -12.97 47.14 -8.62
CA VAL A 3 -13.38 48.00 -9.74
C VAL A 3 -12.13 48.39 -10.53
N ARG A 4 -12.23 48.37 -11.86
CA ARG A 4 -11.13 48.75 -12.75
C ARG A 4 -11.28 50.22 -13.10
N ILE A 5 -10.28 51.04 -12.80
CA ILE A 5 -10.28 52.48 -13.07
C ILE A 5 -9.35 52.76 -14.26
N ARG A 6 -9.89 53.26 -15.36
CA ARG A 6 -9.12 53.70 -16.52
C ARG A 6 -8.92 55.21 -16.44
N SER A 7 -7.67 55.65 -16.35
CA SER A 7 -7.29 57.05 -16.53
C SER A 7 -6.48 57.22 -17.82
N ARG A 8 -6.02 58.44 -18.10
CA ARG A 8 -5.07 58.70 -19.21
C ARG A 8 -3.72 58.02 -18.99
N GLU A 9 -3.37 57.70 -17.75
CA GLU A 9 -2.06 57.18 -17.36
C GLU A 9 -2.04 55.65 -17.37
N GLY A 10 -3.19 54.98 -17.31
CA GLY A 10 -3.25 53.53 -17.31
C GLY A 10 -4.57 52.95 -16.83
N LEU A 11 -4.57 51.63 -16.65
CA LEU A 11 -5.68 50.90 -16.06
C LEU A 11 -5.26 50.36 -14.71
N GLU A 12 -5.93 50.82 -13.66
CA GLU A 12 -5.64 50.49 -12.27
C GLU A 12 -6.82 49.77 -11.62
N ARG A 13 -6.60 49.17 -10.45
CA ARG A 13 -7.63 48.39 -9.74
C ARG A 13 -7.82 48.98 -8.35
N VAL A 14 -9.07 49.31 -8.02
CA VAL A 14 -9.45 49.79 -6.69
C VAL A 14 -10.20 48.67 -5.99
N SER A 15 -9.71 48.30 -4.82
CA SER A 15 -10.29 47.23 -4.00
C SER A 15 -11.22 47.82 -2.96
N ILE A 16 -12.50 47.48 -3.05
CA ILE A 16 -13.53 47.80 -2.07
C ILE A 16 -13.56 46.67 -1.03
N PRO A 17 -13.28 46.95 0.26
CA PRO A 17 -13.29 45.94 1.33
C PRO A 17 -14.61 45.18 1.42
N GLU A 18 -14.56 43.94 1.90
CA GLU A 18 -15.75 43.08 1.96
C GLU A 18 -16.82 43.62 2.91
N SER A 19 -16.41 44.28 3.98
CA SER A 19 -17.27 44.89 5.01
C SER A 19 -18.10 46.07 4.51
N SER A 20 -17.70 46.73 3.41
CA SER A 20 -18.38 47.91 2.85
C SER A 20 -19.05 47.63 1.50
N ARG A 21 -19.06 46.37 1.04
CA ARG A 21 -19.49 45.98 -0.31
C ARG A 21 -20.99 46.27 -0.58
N SER A 22 -21.86 46.13 0.41
CA SER A 22 -23.33 46.33 0.26
C SER A 22 -23.79 47.78 0.44
N SER A 23 -22.99 48.63 1.09
CA SER A 23 -23.29 50.05 1.36
C SER A 23 -22.38 51.03 0.61
N ALA A 24 -21.56 50.54 -0.33
CA ALA A 24 -20.62 51.36 -1.07
C ALA A 24 -21.35 52.38 -1.96
N THR A 25 -20.97 53.65 -1.81
CA THR A 25 -21.48 54.78 -2.60
C THR A 25 -20.37 55.35 -3.49
N VAL A 26 -20.73 56.28 -4.38
CA VAL A 26 -19.76 57.05 -5.18
C VAL A 26 -18.78 57.79 -4.27
N ALA A 27 -19.24 58.35 -3.13
CA ALA A 27 -18.36 58.98 -2.14
C ALA A 27 -17.32 57.99 -1.58
N THR A 28 -17.76 56.79 -1.19
CA THR A 28 -16.86 55.73 -0.73
C THR A 28 -15.83 55.36 -1.79
N LEU A 29 -16.25 55.27 -3.06
CA LEU A 29 -15.35 54.98 -4.17
C LEU A 29 -14.31 56.09 -4.38
N ARG A 30 -14.71 57.37 -4.27
CA ARG A 30 -13.77 58.50 -4.38
C ARG A 30 -12.71 58.47 -3.27
N SER A 31 -13.10 58.22 -2.02
CA SER A 31 -12.14 58.07 -0.91
C SER A 31 -11.21 56.85 -1.08
N LEU A 32 -11.70 55.76 -1.68
CA LEU A 32 -10.86 54.60 -1.98
C LEU A 32 -9.88 54.88 -3.12
N ILE A 33 -10.28 55.64 -4.14
CA ILE A 33 -9.36 56.11 -5.20
C ILE A 33 -8.30 57.04 -4.62
N GLU A 34 -8.67 57.94 -3.71
CA GLU A 34 -7.73 58.84 -3.05
C GLU A 34 -6.71 58.07 -2.21
N SER A 35 -7.17 57.15 -1.37
CA SER A 35 -6.29 56.35 -0.51
C SER A 35 -5.43 55.33 -1.27
N GLN A 36 -5.93 54.71 -2.35
CA GLN A 36 -5.22 53.66 -3.08
C GLN A 36 -4.42 54.16 -4.29
N LEU A 37 -4.91 55.20 -4.97
CA LEU A 37 -4.30 55.74 -6.20
C LEU A 37 -3.70 57.15 -6.01
N GLY A 38 -3.88 57.78 -4.85
CA GLY A 38 -3.29 59.09 -4.55
C GLY A 38 -3.90 60.25 -5.32
N VAL A 39 -5.13 60.10 -5.83
CA VAL A 39 -5.85 61.16 -6.55
C VAL A 39 -6.83 61.83 -5.60
N PRO A 40 -6.66 63.12 -5.23
CA PRO A 40 -7.53 63.80 -4.27
C PRO A 40 -9.01 63.72 -4.67
N ALA A 41 -9.91 63.42 -3.73
CA ALA A 41 -11.34 63.21 -4.04
C ALA A 41 -12.03 64.41 -4.72
N GLU A 42 -11.53 65.62 -4.45
CA GLU A 42 -11.96 66.88 -5.06
C GLU A 42 -11.51 67.07 -6.52
N ALA A 43 -10.41 66.41 -6.92
CA ALA A 43 -9.88 66.45 -8.28
C ALA A 43 -10.44 65.33 -9.17
N GLN A 44 -11.22 64.40 -8.61
CA GLN A 44 -11.74 63.23 -9.32
C GLN A 44 -13.01 63.55 -10.10
N THR A 45 -12.97 63.36 -11.42
CA THR A 45 -14.17 63.26 -12.27
C THR A 45 -14.35 61.80 -12.70
N LEU A 46 -15.46 61.18 -12.31
CA LEU A 46 -15.76 59.77 -12.60
C LEU A 46 -16.90 59.66 -13.61
N SER A 47 -16.78 58.74 -14.57
CA SER A 47 -17.83 58.41 -15.53
C SER A 47 -17.76 56.94 -15.95
N LEU A 48 -18.90 56.37 -16.33
CA LEU A 48 -18.98 55.08 -17.02
C LEU A 48 -18.68 55.21 -18.52
N ASP A 49 -18.68 56.43 -19.07
CA ASP A 49 -18.45 56.68 -20.49
C ASP A 49 -16.95 56.87 -20.79
N PRO A 50 -16.37 56.08 -21.73
CA PRO A 50 -14.99 56.27 -22.19
C PRO A 50 -14.67 57.65 -22.74
N LYS A 51 -15.68 58.38 -23.25
CA LYS A 51 -15.52 59.73 -23.80
C LYS A 51 -14.95 60.73 -22.80
N LEU A 52 -15.04 60.46 -21.49
CA LEU A 52 -14.45 61.29 -20.45
C LEU A 52 -12.93 61.49 -20.64
N LEU A 53 -12.23 60.51 -21.19
CA LEU A 53 -10.77 60.59 -21.38
C LEU A 53 -10.35 61.30 -22.67
N VAL A 54 -11.29 61.53 -23.59
CA VAL A 54 -11.05 62.16 -24.90
C VAL A 54 -11.18 63.69 -24.76
N PRO A 55 -10.11 64.47 -25.01
CA PRO A 55 -10.13 65.93 -24.80
C PRO A 55 -11.24 66.68 -25.56
N SER A 56 -11.59 66.20 -26.76
CA SER A 56 -12.51 66.86 -27.69
C SER A 56 -13.99 66.66 -27.33
N SER A 57 -14.32 65.66 -26.50
CA SER A 57 -15.69 65.24 -26.18
C SER A 57 -15.94 65.07 -24.68
N SER A 58 -15.02 65.53 -23.83
CA SER A 58 -15.06 65.30 -22.38
C SER A 58 -16.25 65.99 -21.71
N SER A 59 -16.77 67.07 -22.30
CA SER A 59 -17.95 67.81 -21.84
C SER A 59 -19.28 67.10 -22.14
N GLU A 60 -19.28 66.08 -23.00
CA GLU A 60 -20.49 65.29 -23.33
C GLU A 60 -20.65 64.04 -22.45
N ALA A 61 -19.65 63.69 -21.64
CA ALA A 61 -19.66 62.50 -20.81
C ALA A 61 -20.56 62.70 -19.57
N GLN A 62 -21.47 61.76 -19.32
CA GLN A 62 -22.31 61.77 -18.12
C GLN A 62 -21.46 61.43 -16.88
N THR A 63 -21.26 62.40 -16.00
CA THR A 63 -20.43 62.24 -14.80
C THR A 63 -21.25 61.70 -13.62
N LEU A 64 -20.59 60.90 -12.78
CA LEU A 64 -21.14 60.42 -11.51
C LEU A 64 -21.06 61.55 -10.48
N SER A 65 -22.03 62.46 -10.56
CA SER A 65 -22.09 63.69 -9.77
C SER A 65 -22.71 63.51 -8.38
N ASP A 66 -23.62 62.55 -8.21
CA ASP A 66 -24.27 62.28 -6.92
C ASP A 66 -23.36 61.41 -6.02
N PRO A 67 -22.85 61.95 -4.89
CA PRO A 67 -21.98 61.21 -3.98
C PRO A 67 -22.72 60.11 -3.19
N SER A 68 -24.05 60.22 -3.06
CA SER A 68 -24.88 59.31 -2.26
C SER A 68 -25.39 58.10 -3.06
N ALA A 69 -25.27 58.13 -4.39
CA ALA A 69 -25.66 57.04 -5.26
C ALA A 69 -24.90 55.75 -4.92
N SER A 70 -25.64 54.66 -4.74
CA SER A 70 -25.03 53.35 -4.47
C SER A 70 -24.37 52.80 -5.72
N LEU A 71 -23.22 52.13 -5.57
CA LEU A 71 -22.51 51.56 -6.73
C LEU A 71 -23.34 50.50 -7.46
N SER A 72 -24.20 49.76 -6.73
CA SER A 72 -25.12 48.79 -7.31
C SER A 72 -26.21 49.44 -8.18
N SER A 73 -26.76 50.60 -7.78
CA SER A 73 -27.74 51.35 -8.58
C SER A 73 -27.17 51.87 -9.91
N LEU A 74 -25.85 52.07 -9.95
CA LEU A 74 -25.10 52.49 -11.13
C LEU A 74 -24.63 51.31 -11.99
N GLY A 75 -25.03 50.08 -11.65
CA GLY A 75 -24.64 48.86 -12.38
C GLY A 75 -23.19 48.44 -12.19
N LEU A 76 -22.48 48.98 -11.18
CA LEU A 76 -21.10 48.61 -10.89
C LEU A 76 -21.06 47.32 -10.08
N SER A 77 -20.40 46.30 -10.64
CA SER A 77 -20.16 44.99 -10.04
C SER A 77 -18.68 44.62 -10.10
N HIS A 78 -18.31 43.44 -9.58
CA HIS A 78 -16.91 43.01 -9.59
C HIS A 78 -16.36 42.97 -11.02
N GLY A 79 -15.29 43.72 -11.25
CA GLY A 79 -14.63 43.81 -12.56
C GLY A 79 -15.16 44.93 -13.46
N SER A 80 -16.20 45.67 -13.05
CA SER A 80 -16.71 46.82 -13.80
C SER A 80 -15.63 47.87 -14.06
N LEU A 81 -15.71 48.48 -15.24
CA LEU A 81 -14.78 49.51 -15.71
C LEU A 81 -15.37 50.89 -15.48
N LEU A 82 -14.57 51.79 -14.90
CA LEU A 82 -14.93 53.18 -14.67
C LEU A 82 -13.80 54.07 -15.20
N TYR A 83 -14.14 55.22 -15.76
CA TYR A 83 -13.19 56.17 -16.31
C TYR A 83 -12.97 57.32 -15.32
N LEU A 84 -11.71 57.66 -15.08
CA LEU A 84 -11.29 58.73 -14.17
C LEU A 84 -10.50 59.79 -14.94
N SER A 85 -10.98 61.03 -14.89
CA SER A 85 -10.22 62.21 -15.29
C SER A 85 -9.85 63.01 -14.03
N SER A 86 -8.59 63.44 -13.95
CA SER A 86 -8.07 64.30 -12.87
C SER A 86 -7.51 65.57 -13.47
N SER A 87 -7.79 66.72 -12.85
CA SER A 87 -7.21 68.02 -13.20
C SER A 87 -5.84 68.26 -12.58
N VAL A 88 -5.40 67.39 -11.65
CA VAL A 88 -4.14 67.54 -10.91
C VAL A 88 -3.21 66.34 -11.17
N PRO A 89 -1.91 66.56 -11.44
CA PRO A 89 -0.90 65.50 -11.47
C PRO A 89 -0.82 64.77 -10.12
N ARG A 90 -0.70 63.44 -10.11
CA ARG A 90 -0.69 62.65 -8.87
C ARG A 90 0.41 63.11 -7.90
N LEU A 91 0.08 63.22 -6.61
CA LEU A 91 1.09 63.30 -5.56
C LEU A 91 1.76 61.92 -5.46
N SER A 92 3.08 61.88 -5.60
CA SER A 92 3.87 60.64 -5.58
C SER A 92 3.55 59.82 -4.32
N ALA A 93 2.98 58.63 -4.49
CA ALA A 93 2.73 57.70 -3.39
C ALA A 93 4.05 57.34 -2.67
N PRO A 94 4.03 57.07 -1.35
CA PRO A 94 5.22 56.67 -0.62
C PRO A 94 5.82 55.39 -1.22
N PRO A 95 7.15 55.25 -1.25
CA PRO A 95 7.77 54.04 -1.77
C PRO A 95 7.35 52.83 -0.92
N PRO A 96 7.05 51.67 -1.53
CA PRO A 96 6.77 50.46 -0.77
C PRO A 96 8.02 50.05 0.03
N PRO A 97 7.84 49.33 1.16
CA PRO A 97 8.97 48.83 1.94
C PRO A 97 9.92 48.01 1.06
N PRO A 98 11.22 47.97 1.39
CA PRO A 98 12.23 47.35 0.54
C PRO A 98 11.83 45.90 0.22
N ARG A 99 11.68 45.64 -1.08
CA ARG A 99 11.43 44.30 -1.62
C ARG A 99 12.60 43.41 -1.22
N SER A 100 12.37 42.48 -0.29
CA SER A 100 13.23 41.30 -0.18
C SER A 100 13.23 40.61 -1.55
N ALA A 101 14.42 40.49 -2.14
CA ALA A 101 14.79 39.69 -3.31
C ALA A 101 13.72 39.45 -4.41
N PHE A 102 13.98 39.99 -5.60
CA PHE A 102 13.41 39.60 -6.90
C PHE A 102 12.57 38.30 -6.91
N ALA A 103 11.25 38.44 -7.01
CA ALA A 103 10.37 37.43 -7.56
C ALA A 103 9.86 37.91 -8.93
N PRO A 104 10.20 37.27 -10.05
CA PRO A 104 9.69 37.68 -11.35
C PRO A 104 8.21 37.31 -11.47
N ALA A 105 7.35 38.30 -11.67
CA ALA A 105 5.96 38.10 -12.06
C ALA A 105 5.88 37.98 -13.60
N GLY A 106 5.68 36.75 -14.08
CA GLY A 106 5.35 36.45 -15.46
C GLY A 106 4.44 35.22 -15.51
N SER A 107 3.13 35.46 -15.65
CA SER A 107 2.12 34.41 -15.79
C SER A 107 2.20 33.79 -17.18
N PHE A 108 3.06 32.77 -17.37
CA PHE A 108 3.01 31.76 -18.45
C PHE A 108 3.95 30.58 -18.12
N GLY A 109 3.95 30.09 -16.87
CA GLY A 109 4.87 29.01 -16.46
C GLY A 109 4.81 28.58 -15.00
N ARG A 110 3.61 28.52 -14.40
CA ARG A 110 3.48 27.92 -13.06
C ARG A 110 3.56 26.39 -13.20
N ASN A 111 4.65 25.85 -12.66
CA ASN A 111 5.23 24.52 -12.87
C ASN A 111 5.99 24.37 -14.20
N LYS A 112 7.01 25.22 -14.42
CA LYS A 112 8.19 24.71 -15.15
C LYS A 112 8.74 23.58 -14.29
N MET A 113 8.38 22.35 -14.64
CA MET A 113 8.94 21.14 -14.08
C MET A 113 10.46 21.30 -14.11
N THR A 114 11.08 21.46 -12.94
CA THR A 114 12.54 21.51 -12.89
C THR A 114 13.08 20.11 -13.22
N ILE A 115 14.33 20.00 -13.63
CA ILE A 115 14.97 18.69 -13.80
C ILE A 115 14.90 17.90 -12.48
N ASP A 116 15.04 18.59 -11.35
CA ASP A 116 14.91 17.98 -10.03
C ASP A 116 13.47 17.53 -9.72
N ASP A 117 12.45 18.27 -10.14
CA ASP A 117 11.04 17.84 -10.04
C ASP A 117 10.72 16.66 -10.97
N LEU A 118 11.36 16.61 -12.15
CA LEU A 118 11.28 15.49 -13.08
C LEU A 118 11.93 14.24 -12.50
N VAL A 119 13.14 14.39 -11.93
CA VAL A 119 13.90 13.33 -11.28
C VAL A 119 13.19 12.83 -10.02
N ALA A 120 12.62 13.71 -9.21
CA ALA A 120 11.88 13.35 -7.99
C ALA A 120 10.57 12.61 -8.30
N ARG A 121 10.00 12.80 -9.50
CA ARG A 121 8.81 12.06 -9.98
C ARG A 121 9.15 10.74 -10.66
N GLN A 122 10.42 10.54 -10.99
CA GLN A 122 10.92 9.32 -11.61
C GLN A 122 11.09 8.25 -10.54
N ILE A 123 10.43 7.11 -10.73
CA ILE A 123 10.52 6.00 -9.79
C ILE A 123 11.86 5.31 -10.06
N ARG A 124 12.75 5.33 -9.08
CA ARG A 124 14.06 4.67 -9.16
C ARG A 124 14.02 3.37 -8.38
N ILE A 125 14.38 2.28 -9.04
CA ILE A 125 14.48 0.97 -8.42
C ILE A 125 15.97 0.69 -8.16
N THR A 126 16.28 0.52 -6.88
CA THR A 126 17.61 0.15 -6.39
C THR A 126 17.47 -1.09 -5.53
N ARG A 127 18.53 -1.90 -5.47
CA ARG A 127 18.55 -3.07 -4.59
C ARG A 127 18.41 -2.63 -3.13
N GLN A 128 17.48 -3.24 -2.42
CA GLN A 128 17.36 -3.08 -0.97
C GLN A 128 18.32 -4.07 -0.30
N GLU A 129 19.19 -3.56 0.57
CA GLU A 129 20.24 -4.37 1.19
C GLU A 129 19.75 -5.17 2.39
N ASN A 130 18.89 -4.57 3.22
CA ASN A 130 18.43 -5.18 4.46
C ASN A 130 16.92 -5.46 4.41
N PRO A 131 16.49 -6.68 4.76
CA PRO A 131 15.09 -6.97 5.01
C PRO A 131 14.63 -6.30 6.31
N HIS A 132 13.31 -6.15 6.46
CA HIS A 132 12.72 -5.82 7.76
C HIS A 132 12.72 -7.05 8.68
N CYS A 133 12.59 -8.25 8.11
CA CYS A 133 12.76 -9.51 8.84
C CYS A 133 14.24 -9.88 9.00
N VAL A 134 14.77 -9.85 10.23
CA VAL A 134 16.19 -10.12 10.51
C VAL A 134 16.55 -11.58 10.25
N SER A 135 15.66 -12.50 10.60
CA SER A 135 15.80 -13.93 10.38
C SER A 135 14.45 -14.63 10.47
N ALA A 136 14.29 -15.71 9.71
CA ALA A 136 13.14 -16.59 9.74
C ALA A 136 13.55 -17.97 10.29
N SER A 137 12.97 -18.38 11.40
CA SER A 137 13.16 -19.71 11.97
C SER A 137 11.95 -20.59 11.69
N PHE A 138 12.16 -21.83 11.24
CA PHE A 138 11.07 -22.76 10.93
C PHE A 138 11.02 -23.90 11.97
N ASP A 139 9.82 -24.22 12.45
CA ASP A 139 9.61 -25.43 13.24
C ASP A 139 10.01 -26.68 12.44
N ARG A 140 10.90 -27.49 13.03
CA ARG A 140 11.46 -28.68 12.38
C ARG A 140 10.40 -29.69 11.97
N ALA A 141 9.39 -29.93 12.81
CA ALA A 141 8.37 -30.94 12.51
C ALA A 141 7.50 -30.49 11.32
N SER A 142 7.06 -29.24 11.35
CA SER A 142 6.21 -28.64 10.32
C SER A 142 6.94 -28.50 8.98
N ALA A 143 8.18 -27.97 9.00
CA ALA A 143 9.00 -27.85 7.80
C ALA A 143 9.32 -29.24 7.20
N ASN A 144 9.62 -30.22 8.05
CA ASN A 144 9.86 -31.59 7.60
C ASN A 144 8.61 -32.22 6.96
N ALA A 145 7.43 -32.03 7.56
CA ALA A 145 6.17 -32.54 7.02
C ALA A 145 5.80 -31.89 5.67
N PHE A 146 6.18 -30.64 5.44
CA PHE A 146 6.02 -29.95 4.16
C PHE A 146 6.98 -30.49 3.10
N GLN A 147 8.29 -30.51 3.38
CA GLN A 147 9.28 -30.97 2.40
C GLN A 147 9.07 -32.44 2.00
N LEU A 148 8.74 -33.34 2.95
CA LEU A 148 8.57 -34.76 2.67
C LEU A 148 7.39 -35.01 1.72
N TYR A 149 6.30 -34.28 1.88
CA TYR A 149 5.17 -34.42 0.97
C TYR A 149 5.53 -33.96 -0.44
N VAL A 150 6.25 -32.84 -0.54
CA VAL A 150 6.68 -32.31 -1.83
C VAL A 150 7.69 -33.23 -2.51
N SER A 151 8.65 -33.79 -1.76
CA SER A 151 9.68 -34.67 -2.30
C SER A 151 9.16 -36.08 -2.59
N GLU A 152 8.46 -36.72 -1.64
CA GLU A 152 8.07 -38.13 -1.75
C GLU A 152 6.75 -38.32 -2.50
N THR A 153 5.78 -37.41 -2.33
CA THR A 153 4.44 -37.57 -2.94
C THR A 153 4.33 -36.82 -4.25
N LEU A 154 4.83 -35.59 -4.32
CA LEU A 154 4.72 -34.76 -5.52
C LEU A 154 5.94 -34.86 -6.43
N ALA A 155 7.07 -35.38 -5.93
CA ALA A 155 8.34 -35.43 -6.63
C ALA A 155 8.69 -34.09 -7.31
N PHE A 156 8.33 -32.97 -6.66
CA PHE A 156 8.45 -31.61 -7.19
C PHE A 156 7.80 -31.39 -8.58
N SER A 157 6.95 -32.30 -9.06
CA SER A 157 6.34 -32.25 -10.40
C SER A 157 5.17 -31.27 -10.49
N ILE A 158 4.60 -30.87 -9.36
CA ILE A 158 3.61 -29.79 -9.24
C ILE A 158 4.00 -28.88 -8.09
N LYS A 159 3.68 -27.59 -8.21
CA LYS A 159 3.87 -26.64 -7.11
C LYS A 159 2.96 -26.95 -5.93
N ARG A 160 3.43 -26.55 -4.76
CA ARG A 160 2.67 -26.53 -3.51
C ARG A 160 2.94 -25.21 -2.82
N GLY A 161 1.92 -24.60 -2.20
CA GLY A 161 2.13 -23.46 -1.33
C GLY A 161 1.23 -23.44 -0.11
N ALA A 162 1.64 -22.65 0.87
CA ALA A 162 1.07 -22.62 2.19
C ALA A 162 1.33 -21.29 2.89
N PHE A 163 0.48 -20.96 3.86
CA PHE A 163 0.67 -19.82 4.75
C PHE A 163 1.49 -20.23 5.98
N LEU A 164 2.40 -19.36 6.37
CA LEU A 164 3.26 -19.53 7.53
C LEU A 164 2.64 -18.80 8.72
N TYR A 165 2.46 -19.51 9.83
CA TYR A 165 1.93 -18.94 11.07
C TYR A 165 2.94 -19.05 12.20
N GLY A 166 3.00 -18.01 13.00
CA GLY A 166 3.99 -17.92 14.06
C GLY A 166 3.98 -16.57 14.75
N ASP A 167 5.11 -16.22 15.36
CA ASP A 167 5.28 -14.99 16.11
C ASP A 167 6.46 -14.17 15.60
N VAL A 168 6.37 -12.86 15.83
CA VAL A 168 7.42 -11.90 15.51
C VAL A 168 8.01 -11.42 16.83
N ALA A 169 9.30 -11.64 17.02
CA ALA A 169 10.02 -11.20 18.20
C ALA A 169 10.32 -9.69 18.14
N SER A 170 10.70 -9.11 19.29
CA SER A 170 11.00 -7.67 19.40
C SER A 170 12.19 -7.20 18.58
N ASP A 171 13.05 -8.11 18.14
CA ASP A 171 14.19 -7.85 17.25
C ASP A 171 13.87 -8.05 15.77
N SER A 172 12.57 -8.15 15.41
CA SER A 172 12.09 -8.42 14.06
C SER A 172 12.56 -9.77 13.49
N SER A 173 12.89 -10.74 14.34
CA SER A 173 12.99 -12.14 13.93
C SER A 173 11.60 -12.81 13.91
N VAL A 174 11.40 -13.69 12.95
CA VAL A 174 10.15 -14.43 12.75
C VAL A 174 10.36 -15.89 13.13
N SER A 175 9.48 -16.44 13.97
CA SER A 175 9.46 -17.86 14.34
C SER A 175 8.18 -18.50 13.81
N VAL A 176 8.30 -19.30 12.76
CA VAL A 176 7.19 -20.07 12.15
C VAL A 176 6.94 -21.33 12.97
N GLN A 177 5.74 -21.45 13.51
CA GLN A 177 5.32 -22.52 14.43
C GLN A 177 4.52 -23.62 13.74
N PHE A 178 3.76 -23.29 12.69
CA PHE A 178 3.05 -24.25 11.85
C PHE A 178 2.81 -23.71 10.44
N ILE A 179 2.47 -24.61 9.52
CA ILE A 179 2.25 -24.34 8.11
C ILE A 179 0.82 -24.76 7.75
N TYR A 180 0.01 -23.85 7.24
CA TYR A 180 -1.36 -24.14 6.80
C TYR A 180 -1.42 -24.17 5.27
N GLU A 181 -1.88 -25.29 4.71
CA GLU A 181 -2.03 -25.46 3.27
C GLU A 181 -3.47 -25.19 2.84
N PRO A 182 -3.76 -24.05 2.19
CA PRO A 182 -5.10 -23.79 1.69
C PRO A 182 -5.45 -24.75 0.54
N PRO A 183 -6.74 -24.91 0.21
CA PRO A 183 -7.15 -25.56 -1.03
C PRO A 183 -6.45 -24.89 -2.21
N GLN A 184 -5.93 -25.68 -3.16
CA GLN A 184 -5.07 -25.15 -4.21
C GLN A 184 -5.10 -26.02 -5.47
N GLN A 185 -4.86 -25.37 -6.60
CA GLN A 185 -4.66 -26.01 -7.90
C GLN A 185 -3.31 -25.56 -8.46
N ALA A 186 -2.49 -26.52 -8.86
CA ALA A 186 -1.12 -26.25 -9.28
C ALA A 186 -0.71 -27.05 -10.51
N THR A 187 0.22 -26.49 -11.26
CA THR A 187 1.04 -27.15 -12.27
C THR A 187 2.51 -27.02 -11.87
N GLU A 188 3.44 -27.41 -12.73
CA GLU A 188 4.88 -27.18 -12.50
C GLU A 188 5.24 -25.69 -12.38
N ASP A 189 4.54 -24.83 -13.10
CA ASP A 189 4.87 -23.39 -13.21
C ASP A 189 3.89 -22.48 -12.48
N LEU A 190 2.63 -22.89 -12.34
CA LEU A 190 1.57 -22.06 -11.76
C LEU A 190 1.07 -22.65 -10.45
N LEU A 191 0.88 -21.79 -9.45
CA LEU A 191 0.24 -22.12 -8.18
C LEU A 191 -0.94 -21.18 -7.98
N THR A 192 -2.15 -21.74 -7.97
CA THR A 192 -3.39 -21.01 -7.69
C THR A 192 -3.92 -21.43 -6.33
N LEU A 193 -3.97 -20.48 -5.38
CA LEU A 193 -4.59 -20.69 -4.08
C LEU A 193 -6.10 -20.49 -4.22
N LEU A 194 -6.88 -21.52 -3.90
CA LEU A 194 -8.34 -21.49 -3.87
C LEU A 194 -8.77 -21.07 -2.46
N ARG A 195 -8.57 -19.78 -2.14
CA ARG A 195 -8.83 -19.18 -0.82
C ARG A 195 -10.25 -19.53 -0.33
N ASP A 196 -10.34 -20.04 0.89
CA ASP A 196 -11.60 -20.35 1.57
C ASP A 196 -11.73 -19.43 2.80
N PRO A 197 -12.50 -18.33 2.71
CA PRO A 197 -12.61 -17.37 3.82
C PRO A 197 -13.19 -17.94 5.11
N ASP A 198 -13.96 -19.04 5.03
CA ASP A 198 -14.54 -19.66 6.21
C ASP A 198 -13.54 -20.59 6.89
N GLU A 199 -12.78 -21.39 6.13
CA GLU A 199 -11.68 -22.19 6.69
C GLU A 199 -10.56 -21.28 7.22
N GLU A 200 -10.18 -20.23 6.49
CA GLU A 200 -9.15 -19.28 6.94
C GLU A 200 -9.55 -18.54 8.22
N ARG A 201 -10.83 -18.25 8.42
CA ARG A 201 -11.32 -17.67 9.68
C ARG A 201 -11.09 -18.60 10.86
N LEU A 202 -11.25 -19.91 10.67
CA LEU A 202 -10.95 -20.91 11.70
C LEU A 202 -9.44 -20.97 11.96
N VAL A 203 -8.62 -20.96 10.92
CA VAL A 203 -7.15 -20.94 11.03
C VAL A 203 -6.68 -19.71 11.80
N ASP A 204 -7.19 -18.52 11.46
CA ASP A 204 -6.84 -17.26 12.11
C ASP A 204 -7.32 -17.25 13.58
N ALA A 205 -8.48 -17.84 13.90
CA ALA A 205 -8.97 -17.98 15.26
C ALA A 205 -8.09 -18.93 16.11
N ILE A 206 -7.68 -20.06 15.55
CA ILE A 206 -6.73 -20.99 16.19
C ILE A 206 -5.39 -20.29 16.43
N ALA A 207 -4.84 -19.63 15.40
CA ALA A 207 -3.59 -18.88 15.50
C ALA A 207 -3.68 -17.82 16.61
N SER A 208 -4.76 -17.04 16.64
CA SER A 208 -4.99 -16.02 17.67
C SER A 208 -5.02 -16.61 19.08
N GLY A 209 -5.74 -17.71 19.29
CA GLY A 209 -5.77 -18.40 20.59
C GLY A 209 -4.41 -18.99 21.01
N LEU A 210 -3.58 -19.39 20.04
CA LEU A 210 -2.20 -19.81 20.25
C LEU A 210 -1.24 -18.62 20.49
N GLY A 211 -1.68 -17.38 20.28
CA GLY A 211 -0.83 -16.19 20.33
C GLY A 211 0.08 -16.03 19.11
N MET A 212 -0.35 -16.56 17.97
CA MET A 212 0.36 -16.55 16.69
C MET A 212 -0.43 -15.75 15.67
N THR A 213 0.24 -15.35 14.60
CA THR A 213 -0.33 -14.60 13.47
C THR A 213 0.22 -15.14 12.15
N ARG A 214 -0.39 -14.74 11.03
CA ARG A 214 0.14 -15.05 9.71
C ARG A 214 1.38 -14.19 9.46
N VAL A 215 2.53 -14.83 9.28
CA VAL A 215 3.84 -14.17 9.17
C VAL A 215 4.50 -14.36 7.81
N GLY A 216 3.93 -15.19 6.94
CA GLY A 216 4.55 -15.44 5.65
C GLY A 216 3.80 -16.38 4.72
N PHE A 217 4.46 -16.67 3.62
CA PHE A 217 4.04 -17.60 2.58
C PHE A 217 5.21 -18.48 2.18
N ILE A 218 4.96 -19.77 1.96
CA ILE A 218 5.94 -20.72 1.45
C ILE A 218 5.41 -21.37 0.19
N PHE A 219 6.27 -21.59 -0.79
CA PHE A 219 5.93 -22.37 -1.97
C PHE A 219 7.11 -23.17 -2.50
N THR A 220 6.84 -24.10 -3.41
CA THR A 220 7.85 -25.00 -3.98
C THR A 220 8.26 -24.59 -5.38
N GLN A 221 9.51 -24.88 -5.74
CA GLN A 221 10.03 -24.79 -7.09
C GLN A 221 10.79 -26.07 -7.44
N ALA A 222 10.55 -26.61 -8.64
CA ALA A 222 11.05 -27.93 -9.01
C ALA A 222 12.57 -28.04 -9.16
N VAL A 223 13.25 -26.95 -9.51
CA VAL A 223 14.70 -26.89 -9.75
C VAL A 223 15.23 -25.56 -9.21
N GLY A 224 16.39 -25.59 -8.55
CA GLY A 224 17.13 -24.44 -7.96
C GLY A 224 16.96 -23.08 -8.65
N ARG A 225 17.93 -22.67 -9.49
CA ARG A 225 17.77 -21.52 -10.41
C ARG A 225 17.16 -22.02 -11.72
N LYS A 226 15.96 -21.55 -12.04
CA LYS A 226 15.34 -21.87 -13.33
C LYS A 226 16.10 -21.14 -14.44
N LYS A 227 16.47 -21.89 -15.48
CA LYS A 227 17.04 -21.35 -16.72
C LYS A 227 15.90 -21.02 -17.68
N SER A 228 15.87 -19.78 -18.13
CA SER A 228 15.13 -19.36 -19.32
C SER A 228 16.09 -19.26 -20.50
N ASP A 229 15.55 -19.12 -21.72
CA ASP A 229 16.35 -18.83 -22.91
C ASP A 229 17.21 -17.55 -22.77
N THR A 230 16.85 -16.66 -21.84
CA THR A 230 17.48 -15.36 -21.63
C THR A 230 18.36 -15.28 -20.38
N GLY A 231 18.43 -16.35 -19.57
CA GLY A 231 19.27 -16.42 -18.37
C GLY A 231 18.64 -17.14 -17.18
N GLU A 232 19.33 -17.13 -16.05
CA GLU A 232 18.86 -17.70 -14.78
C GLU A 232 18.05 -16.70 -13.96
N TYR A 233 17.09 -17.18 -13.18
CA TYR A 233 16.33 -16.37 -12.23
C TYR A 233 16.06 -17.12 -10.92
N THR A 234 15.93 -16.37 -9.83
CA THR A 234 15.60 -16.90 -8.50
C THR A 234 14.09 -17.14 -8.37
N LEU A 235 13.30 -16.08 -8.61
CA LEU A 235 11.84 -16.12 -8.69
C LEU A 235 11.40 -15.61 -10.06
N SER A 236 10.40 -16.24 -10.64
CA SER A 236 9.73 -15.78 -11.85
C SER A 236 8.87 -14.56 -11.55
N ALA A 237 8.54 -13.78 -12.58
CA ALA A 237 7.73 -12.57 -12.44
C ALA A 237 6.32 -12.88 -11.90
N ARG A 238 5.77 -14.07 -12.20
CA ARG A 238 4.52 -14.57 -11.62
C ARG A 238 4.63 -14.86 -10.12
N GLU A 239 5.75 -15.45 -9.70
CA GLU A 239 6.02 -15.72 -8.28
C GLU A 239 6.29 -14.42 -7.51
N VAL A 240 7.00 -13.46 -8.10
CA VAL A 240 7.18 -12.12 -7.53
C VAL A 240 5.82 -11.42 -7.37
N ALA A 241 4.97 -11.45 -8.39
CA ALA A 241 3.63 -10.86 -8.35
C ALA A 241 2.76 -11.50 -7.25
N GLN A 242 2.79 -12.84 -7.12
CA GLN A 242 2.07 -13.55 -6.06
C GLN A 242 2.65 -13.24 -4.67
N ALA A 243 3.97 -13.27 -4.51
CA ALA A 243 4.65 -13.01 -3.25
C ALA A 243 4.39 -11.57 -2.76
N VAL A 244 4.47 -10.57 -3.63
CA VAL A 244 4.20 -9.17 -3.24
C VAL A 244 2.72 -8.94 -2.92
N ALA A 245 1.80 -9.61 -3.62
CA ALA A 245 0.38 -9.53 -3.31
C ALA A 245 0.07 -10.09 -1.92
N LEU A 246 0.60 -11.27 -1.59
CA LEU A 246 0.43 -11.88 -0.27
C LEU A 246 1.15 -11.10 0.83
N GLN A 247 2.35 -10.56 0.56
CA GLN A 247 3.06 -9.69 1.50
C GLN A 247 2.30 -8.37 1.75
N ALA A 248 1.65 -7.81 0.73
CA ALA A 248 0.83 -6.61 0.89
C ALA A 248 -0.42 -6.86 1.73
N GLU A 249 -0.98 -8.08 1.68
CA GLU A 249 -2.10 -8.55 2.51
C GLU A 249 -1.67 -8.87 3.95
N GLY A 250 -0.46 -9.40 4.14
CA GLY A 250 0.04 -10.05 5.35
C GLY A 250 0.09 -9.21 6.64
N GLY A 251 -0.16 -7.90 6.58
CA GLY A 251 -0.35 -7.05 7.75
C GLY A 251 0.88 -6.83 8.64
N THR A 252 1.99 -7.53 8.41
CA THR A 252 3.25 -7.43 9.15
C THR A 252 4.40 -6.93 8.28
N PRO A 253 5.25 -5.99 8.77
CA PRO A 253 6.43 -5.57 8.04
C PRO A 253 7.51 -6.66 7.99
N GLU A 254 7.52 -7.65 8.88
CA GLU A 254 8.51 -8.75 8.89
C GLU A 254 8.11 -9.94 8.00
N TRP A 255 7.18 -9.75 7.07
CA TRP A 255 6.68 -10.84 6.22
C TRP A 255 7.78 -11.63 5.51
N VAL A 256 7.67 -12.97 5.58
CA VAL A 256 8.62 -13.91 4.97
C VAL A 256 8.00 -14.63 3.78
N THR A 257 8.68 -14.60 2.64
CA THR A 257 8.40 -15.46 1.49
C THR A 257 9.47 -16.56 1.42
N ALA A 258 9.10 -17.78 1.77
CA ALA A 258 9.99 -18.94 1.74
C ALA A 258 9.80 -19.77 0.46
N VAL A 259 10.88 -20.39 0.00
CA VAL A 259 10.91 -21.21 -1.21
C VAL A 259 11.61 -22.52 -0.89
N VAL A 260 10.93 -23.63 -1.21
CA VAL A 260 11.47 -24.98 -1.05
C VAL A 260 11.87 -25.50 -2.43
N LYS A 261 13.14 -25.87 -2.59
CA LYS A 261 13.74 -26.24 -3.87
C LYS A 261 14.39 -27.60 -3.79
N LEU A 262 14.39 -28.31 -4.90
CA LEU A 262 15.26 -29.47 -5.08
C LEU A 262 16.60 -28.98 -5.67
N GLU A 263 17.69 -29.21 -4.94
CA GLU A 263 19.05 -29.03 -5.42
C GLU A 263 19.64 -30.39 -5.74
N VAL A 264 20.17 -30.54 -6.96
CA VAL A 264 20.88 -31.75 -7.37
C VAL A 264 22.36 -31.46 -7.28
N ASP A 265 23.09 -32.22 -6.47
CA ASP A 265 24.52 -32.12 -6.33
C ASP A 265 25.27 -32.71 -7.55
N GLU A 266 26.58 -32.51 -7.60
CA GLU A 266 27.43 -32.98 -8.70
C GLU A 266 27.49 -34.52 -8.81
N ASP A 267 27.17 -35.24 -7.74
CA ASP A 267 27.15 -36.70 -7.66
C ASP A 267 25.77 -37.29 -7.99
N GLY A 268 24.79 -36.45 -8.31
CA GLY A 268 23.41 -36.84 -8.62
C GLY A 268 22.54 -37.12 -7.39
N GLY A 269 23.02 -36.80 -6.20
CA GLY A 269 22.22 -36.70 -4.98
C GLY A 269 21.28 -35.50 -5.07
N ALA A 270 20.03 -35.68 -4.65
CA ALA A 270 19.04 -34.62 -4.63
C ALA A 270 18.70 -34.28 -3.18
N ASP A 271 18.95 -33.04 -2.78
CA ASP A 271 18.64 -32.52 -1.45
C ASP A 271 17.61 -31.39 -1.53
N VAL A 272 16.82 -31.24 -0.47
CA VAL A 272 15.79 -30.20 -0.40
C VAL A 272 16.34 -28.98 0.33
N HIS A 273 16.41 -27.86 -0.38
CA HIS A 273 16.91 -26.59 0.16
C HIS A 273 15.78 -25.61 0.45
N PHE A 274 15.95 -24.82 1.50
CA PHE A 274 15.05 -23.73 1.87
C PHE A 274 15.74 -22.39 1.64
N GLU A 275 15.10 -21.52 0.88
CA GLU A 275 15.49 -20.11 0.75
C GLU A 275 14.38 -19.22 1.33
N ALA A 276 14.75 -18.05 1.86
CA ALA A 276 13.78 -17.07 2.35
C ALA A 276 14.13 -15.69 1.83
N PHE A 277 13.07 -14.97 1.44
CA PHE A 277 13.15 -13.63 0.90
C PHE A 277 12.05 -12.77 1.50
N GLN A 278 12.28 -11.47 1.45
CA GLN A 278 11.26 -10.47 1.59
C GLN A 278 11.18 -9.67 0.29
N MET A 279 9.96 -9.37 -0.18
CA MET A 279 9.81 -8.46 -1.31
C MET A 279 10.24 -7.05 -0.88
N SER A 280 11.02 -6.38 -1.72
CA SER A 280 11.53 -5.05 -1.41
C SER A 280 10.41 -4.02 -1.27
N ASP A 281 10.67 -2.96 -0.50
CA ASP A 281 9.71 -1.86 -0.29
C ASP A 281 9.28 -1.22 -1.61
N MET A 282 10.21 -1.18 -2.59
CA MET A 282 9.91 -0.69 -3.92
C MET A 282 8.97 -1.62 -4.68
N CYS A 283 9.13 -2.94 -4.56
CA CYS A 283 8.21 -3.91 -5.14
C CYS A 283 6.79 -3.72 -4.55
N LEU A 284 6.69 -3.63 -3.22
CA LEU A 284 5.42 -3.37 -2.54
C LEU A 284 4.77 -2.06 -2.99
N LYS A 285 5.57 -1.01 -3.12
CA LYS A 285 5.09 0.29 -3.58
C LYS A 285 4.54 0.22 -5.00
N LEU A 286 5.28 -0.40 -5.92
CA LEU A 286 4.84 -0.58 -7.31
C LEU A 286 3.55 -1.39 -7.39
N PHE A 287 3.41 -2.44 -6.58
CA PHE A 287 2.19 -3.23 -6.49
C PHE A 287 1.00 -2.40 -5.95
N ARG A 288 1.18 -1.72 -4.82
CA ARG A 288 0.12 -0.90 -4.18
C ARG A 288 -0.32 0.28 -5.05
N ASP A 289 0.60 0.86 -5.80
CA ASP A 289 0.31 1.95 -6.73
C ASP A 289 -0.32 1.44 -8.06
N GLY A 290 -0.52 0.13 -8.21
CA GLY A 290 -1.07 -0.48 -9.43
C GLY A 290 -0.14 -0.35 -10.65
N LEU A 291 1.17 -0.23 -10.41
CA LEU A 291 2.18 -0.05 -11.45
C LEU A 291 2.81 -1.36 -11.89
N LEU A 292 2.87 -2.37 -11.00
CA LEU A 292 3.37 -3.71 -11.31
C LEU A 292 2.28 -4.52 -12.04
N GLU A 293 2.61 -5.09 -13.19
CA GLU A 293 1.72 -5.98 -13.92
C GLU A 293 1.68 -7.37 -13.27
N THR A 294 0.49 -7.85 -12.91
CA THR A 294 0.28 -9.17 -12.30
C THR A 294 -0.16 -10.22 -13.31
N ASP A 295 -0.86 -9.80 -14.37
CA ASP A 295 -1.39 -10.67 -15.42
C ASP A 295 -0.43 -10.70 -16.60
N LEU A 296 0.59 -11.56 -16.49
CA LEU A 296 1.64 -11.68 -17.49
C LEU A 296 1.27 -12.68 -18.60
N PRO A 297 1.48 -12.33 -19.89
CA PRO A 297 1.36 -13.25 -21.01
C PRO A 297 2.17 -14.54 -20.81
N GLU A 298 1.75 -15.64 -21.44
CA GLU A 298 2.47 -16.92 -21.34
C GLU A 298 3.88 -16.89 -21.93
N ASP A 299 4.12 -16.02 -22.91
CA ASP A 299 5.39 -15.81 -23.59
C ASP A 299 6.26 -14.72 -22.94
N ALA A 300 5.84 -14.14 -21.80
CA ALA A 300 6.63 -13.15 -21.10
C ALA A 300 7.92 -13.77 -20.51
N ASP A 301 9.02 -13.01 -20.56
CA ASP A 301 10.28 -13.43 -19.94
C ASP A 301 10.08 -13.60 -18.42
N PRO A 302 10.19 -14.82 -17.87
CA PRO A 302 9.95 -15.06 -16.45
C PRO A 302 10.93 -14.31 -15.54
N ARG A 303 12.11 -13.91 -16.03
CA ARG A 303 13.12 -13.19 -15.25
C ARG A 303 12.78 -11.72 -15.03
N LEU A 304 11.84 -11.18 -15.80
CA LEU A 304 11.56 -9.75 -15.85
C LEU A 304 10.13 -9.45 -15.41
N SER A 305 10.00 -8.66 -14.35
CA SER A 305 8.73 -8.07 -13.95
C SER A 305 8.42 -6.84 -14.79
N ARG A 306 7.17 -6.73 -15.25
CA ARG A 306 6.70 -5.60 -16.05
C ARG A 306 6.05 -4.53 -15.21
N VAL A 307 6.30 -3.28 -15.56
CA VAL A 307 5.65 -2.10 -14.98
C VAL A 307 5.01 -1.24 -16.06
N ASN A 308 3.81 -0.75 -15.79
CA ASN A 308 3.03 0.02 -16.77
C ASN A 308 3.52 1.48 -16.95
N LYS A 309 4.49 1.90 -16.14
CA LYS A 309 5.14 3.23 -16.17
C LYS A 309 6.66 3.07 -16.25
N GLU A 310 7.32 3.97 -16.96
CA GLU A 310 8.79 3.99 -17.00
C GLU A 310 9.39 4.21 -15.60
N VAL A 311 10.34 3.35 -15.27
CA VAL A 311 11.12 3.37 -14.04
C VAL A 311 12.61 3.39 -14.39
N VAL A 312 13.43 3.95 -13.52
CA VAL A 312 14.88 3.95 -13.69
C VAL A 312 15.49 2.79 -12.92
N VAL A 313 16.18 1.92 -13.65
CA VAL A 313 16.99 0.83 -13.09
C VAL A 313 18.42 1.03 -13.56
N ALA A 314 19.37 1.09 -12.63
CA ALA A 314 20.80 1.29 -12.95
C ALA A 314 21.08 2.48 -13.92
N GLY A 315 20.30 3.57 -13.80
CA GLY A 315 20.45 4.77 -14.62
C GLY A 315 19.81 4.71 -16.01
N LYS A 316 19.08 3.63 -16.34
CA LYS A 316 18.34 3.49 -17.61
C LYS A 316 16.84 3.47 -17.35
N ASP A 317 16.09 4.18 -18.18
CA ASP A 317 14.63 4.07 -18.22
C ASP A 317 14.22 2.74 -18.85
N THR A 318 13.36 2.01 -18.16
CA THR A 318 12.85 0.70 -18.59
C THR A 318 11.43 0.49 -18.07
N LYS A 319 10.72 -0.46 -18.68
CA LYS A 319 9.45 -1.01 -18.17
C LYS A 319 9.57 -2.46 -17.72
N GLU A 320 10.76 -3.04 -17.87
CA GLU A 320 11.08 -4.40 -17.48
C GLU A 320 12.21 -4.35 -16.45
N VAL A 321 11.96 -4.97 -15.30
CA VAL A 321 12.84 -4.94 -14.14
C VAL A 321 13.25 -6.36 -13.82
N ASP A 322 14.55 -6.61 -13.70
CA ASP A 322 15.06 -7.91 -13.27
C ASP A 322 14.54 -8.22 -11.85
N ASN A 323 13.95 -9.40 -11.69
CA ASN A 323 13.27 -9.80 -10.46
C ASN A 323 14.20 -9.76 -9.24
N ASP A 324 15.52 -9.95 -9.41
CA ASP A 324 16.48 -9.90 -8.31
C ASP A 324 16.54 -8.52 -7.62
N PHE A 325 16.10 -7.43 -8.26
CA PHE A 325 15.96 -6.12 -7.60
C PHE A 325 14.82 -6.09 -6.56
N PHE A 326 13.89 -7.04 -6.64
CA PHE A 326 12.76 -7.15 -5.73
C PHE A 326 12.98 -8.15 -4.60
N LEU A 327 14.06 -8.96 -4.67
CA LEU A 327 14.33 -9.99 -3.67
C LEU A 327 15.33 -9.48 -2.63
N VAL A 328 14.90 -9.48 -1.37
CA VAL A 328 15.76 -9.17 -0.22
C VAL A 328 15.96 -10.44 0.59
N PRO A 329 17.17 -11.06 0.58
CA PRO A 329 17.40 -12.33 1.27
C PRO A 329 17.20 -12.23 2.79
N VAL A 330 16.59 -13.25 3.37
CA VAL A 330 16.36 -13.40 4.82
C VAL A 330 17.14 -14.61 5.32
N LYS A 331 17.82 -14.46 6.47
CA LYS A 331 18.57 -15.57 7.08
C LYS A 331 17.61 -16.63 7.62
N ILE A 332 17.92 -17.90 7.39
CA ILE A 332 17.10 -19.02 7.86
C ILE A 332 17.77 -19.75 9.02
N SER A 333 16.95 -20.21 9.97
CA SER A 333 17.31 -21.18 10.99
C SER A 333 16.14 -22.15 11.23
N ASP A 334 16.33 -23.11 12.12
CA ASP A 334 15.28 -24.02 12.58
C ASP A 334 15.14 -24.00 14.11
N HIS A 335 14.02 -24.48 14.60
CA HIS A 335 13.77 -24.64 16.03
C HIS A 335 12.81 -25.81 16.31
N GLN A 336 12.61 -26.13 17.59
CA GLN A 336 11.52 -27.01 18.02
C GLN A 336 10.36 -26.16 18.52
N GLY A 337 9.26 -26.16 17.78
CA GLY A 337 8.02 -25.50 18.17
C GLY A 337 7.28 -26.24 19.29
N PRO A 338 6.24 -25.60 19.86
CA PRO A 338 5.41 -26.18 20.93
C PRO A 338 4.36 -27.16 20.41
N LEU A 339 4.05 -27.11 19.11
CA LEU A 339 3.06 -27.96 18.46
C LEU A 339 3.71 -29.22 17.88
N GLN A 340 2.91 -30.28 17.80
CA GLN A 340 3.19 -31.46 17.02
C GLN A 340 2.70 -31.25 15.58
N CYS A 341 3.31 -31.98 14.66
CA CYS A 341 2.88 -32.08 13.27
C CYS A 341 2.84 -33.57 12.91
N THR A 342 1.90 -34.28 13.51
CA THR A 342 1.75 -35.75 13.38
C THR A 342 0.37 -36.15 12.88
N PHE A 343 -0.59 -35.23 12.94
CA PHE A 343 -1.93 -35.43 12.40
C PHE A 343 -1.95 -35.23 10.87
N PRO A 344 -2.86 -35.90 10.14
CA PRO A 344 -3.01 -35.68 8.71
C PRO A 344 -3.31 -34.22 8.35
N ILE A 345 -2.54 -33.69 7.40
CA ILE A 345 -2.66 -32.31 6.91
C ILE A 345 -3.82 -32.21 5.92
N GLU A 346 -4.69 -31.23 6.15
CA GLU A 346 -5.81 -30.87 5.27
C GLU A 346 -5.35 -30.57 3.84
N ASN A 347 -6.28 -30.67 2.88
CA ASN A 347 -6.04 -30.32 1.47
C ASN A 347 -4.91 -31.11 0.77
N ARG A 348 -4.34 -32.14 1.42
CA ARG A 348 -3.48 -33.17 0.82
C ARG A 348 -4.24 -34.48 0.63
N ILE A 349 -4.97 -34.88 1.67
CA ILE A 349 -5.87 -36.04 1.71
C ILE A 349 -7.13 -35.67 2.48
N THR A 350 -8.23 -36.39 2.26
CA THR A 350 -9.44 -36.19 3.07
C THR A 350 -9.20 -36.63 4.50
N VAL A 351 -9.16 -35.67 5.42
CA VAL A 351 -9.06 -35.90 6.86
C VAL A 351 -10.41 -36.38 7.40
N THR A 352 -10.40 -37.46 8.18
CA THR A 352 -11.64 -38.10 8.69
C THR A 352 -11.63 -38.21 10.22
N LEU A 353 -12.80 -38.36 10.83
CA LEU A 353 -12.92 -38.64 12.27
C LEU A 353 -12.23 -39.96 12.68
N ARG A 354 -12.03 -40.89 11.74
CA ARG A 354 -11.25 -42.11 11.99
C ARG A 354 -9.78 -41.78 12.27
N ALA A 355 -9.22 -40.79 11.57
CA ALA A 355 -7.85 -40.33 11.85
C ALA A 355 -7.77 -39.72 13.26
N LEU A 356 -8.78 -38.95 13.69
CA LEU A 356 -8.89 -38.44 15.06
C LEU A 356 -8.88 -39.57 16.08
N LYS A 357 -9.69 -40.62 15.86
CA LYS A 357 -9.72 -41.80 16.72
C LYS A 357 -8.36 -42.49 16.82
N SER A 358 -7.74 -42.80 15.69
CA SER A 358 -6.43 -43.44 15.66
C SER A 358 -5.35 -42.59 16.35
N HIS A 359 -5.38 -41.27 16.18
CA HIS A 359 -4.45 -40.35 16.82
C HIS A 359 -4.60 -40.33 18.35
N LEU A 360 -5.84 -40.22 18.85
CA LEU A 360 -6.13 -40.26 20.28
C LEU A 360 -5.80 -41.64 20.88
N ASP A 361 -6.03 -42.71 20.12
CA ASP A 361 -5.73 -44.07 20.56
C ASP A 361 -4.23 -44.32 20.70
N ASN A 362 -3.42 -43.81 19.78
CA ASN A 362 -1.95 -43.92 19.82
C ASN A 362 -1.30 -43.07 20.91
N SER A 363 -2.00 -42.04 21.40
CA SER A 363 -1.49 -41.06 22.36
C SER A 363 -2.13 -41.14 23.74
N LYS A 364 -2.86 -42.22 24.07
CA LYS A 364 -3.57 -42.41 25.36
C LYS A 364 -2.71 -42.20 26.60
N ASN A 365 -1.42 -42.54 26.51
CA ASN A 365 -0.48 -42.46 27.63
C ASN A 365 0.03 -41.03 27.91
N VAL A 366 -0.39 -40.06 27.11
CA VAL A 366 0.06 -38.66 27.17
C VAL A 366 -1.08 -37.78 27.72
N PRO A 367 -0.79 -36.71 28.50
CA PRO A 367 -1.82 -35.76 28.94
C PRO A 367 -2.69 -35.25 27.78
N PHE A 368 -4.00 -35.08 28.01
CA PHE A 368 -4.96 -34.75 26.95
C PHE A 368 -4.56 -33.52 26.14
N VAL A 369 -4.12 -32.44 26.80
CA VAL A 369 -3.67 -31.21 26.13
C VAL A 369 -2.57 -31.47 25.12
N LYS A 370 -1.60 -32.34 25.44
CA LYS A 370 -0.50 -32.70 24.54
C LYS A 370 -0.96 -33.56 23.36
N ARG A 371 -2.02 -34.35 23.51
CA ARG A 371 -2.60 -35.13 22.41
C ARG A 371 -3.23 -34.24 21.35
N ILE A 372 -3.79 -33.10 21.78
CA ILE A 372 -4.44 -32.12 20.91
C ILE A 372 -3.53 -30.93 20.53
N SER A 373 -2.28 -30.91 20.98
CA SER A 373 -1.27 -29.89 20.63
C SER A 373 -0.77 -30.08 19.19
N ASP A 374 -1.66 -30.13 18.22
CA ASP A 374 -1.35 -30.27 16.78
C ASP A 374 -2.31 -29.36 16.02
N PHE A 375 -1.76 -28.45 15.19
CA PHE A 375 -2.56 -27.45 14.49
C PHE A 375 -3.60 -28.10 13.56
N HIS A 376 -3.21 -29.13 12.80
CA HIS A 376 -4.10 -29.77 11.81
C HIS A 376 -5.23 -30.53 12.51
N LEU A 377 -4.96 -31.08 13.70
CA LEU A 377 -6.00 -31.65 14.56
C LEU A 377 -6.95 -30.57 15.07
N LEU A 378 -6.43 -29.45 15.58
CA LEU A 378 -7.26 -28.33 16.05
C LEU A 378 -8.14 -27.78 14.92
N LEU A 379 -7.62 -27.71 13.69
CA LEU A 379 -8.40 -27.30 12.52
C LEU A 379 -9.54 -28.28 12.22
N LEU A 380 -9.33 -29.59 12.32
CA LEU A 380 -10.41 -30.56 12.20
C LEU A 380 -11.48 -30.35 13.28
N LEU A 381 -11.07 -30.18 14.54
CA LEU A 381 -12.00 -29.97 15.66
C LEU A 381 -12.79 -28.67 15.52
N SER A 382 -12.17 -27.61 14.99
CA SER A 382 -12.80 -26.31 14.81
C SER A 382 -14.05 -26.36 13.91
N LYS A 383 -14.16 -27.37 13.03
CA LYS A 383 -15.33 -27.61 12.18
C LYS A 383 -16.59 -28.03 12.97
N PHE A 384 -16.43 -28.41 14.24
CA PHE A 384 -17.50 -28.86 15.14
C PHE A 384 -17.69 -27.98 16.37
N LEU A 385 -16.96 -26.87 16.46
CA LEU A 385 -16.89 -25.99 17.61
C LEU A 385 -17.31 -24.56 17.23
N ASP A 386 -17.75 -23.76 18.21
CA ASP A 386 -18.00 -22.34 17.95
C ASP A 386 -16.67 -21.60 17.75
N VAL A 387 -16.54 -20.89 16.63
CA VAL A 387 -15.32 -20.19 16.23
C VAL A 387 -14.97 -19.01 17.15
N ASN A 388 -15.96 -18.42 17.82
CA ASN A 388 -15.77 -17.21 18.63
C ASN A 388 -15.49 -17.54 20.10
N SER A 389 -16.00 -18.66 20.62
CA SER A 389 -15.79 -19.07 22.02
C SER A 389 -14.90 -20.28 22.18
N ASP A 390 -15.20 -21.37 21.49
CA ASP A 390 -14.67 -22.69 21.83
C ASP A 390 -13.28 -22.91 21.22
N VAL A 391 -13.11 -22.51 19.96
CA VAL A 391 -11.84 -22.61 19.25
C VAL A 391 -10.72 -21.81 19.95
N PRO A 392 -10.91 -20.53 20.30
CA PRO A 392 -9.89 -19.78 21.03
C PRO A 392 -9.61 -20.35 22.41
N ALA A 393 -10.63 -20.81 23.14
CA ALA A 393 -10.46 -21.39 24.47
C ALA A 393 -9.65 -22.70 24.44
N LEU A 394 -9.88 -23.56 23.44
CA LEU A 394 -9.11 -24.80 23.26
C LEU A 394 -7.66 -24.50 22.86
N ALA A 395 -7.46 -23.55 21.95
CA ALA A 395 -6.14 -23.08 21.54
C ALA A 395 -5.35 -22.46 22.71
N GLU A 396 -5.99 -21.69 23.59
CA GLU A 396 -5.37 -21.13 24.80
C GLU A 396 -4.91 -22.24 25.77
N CYS A 397 -5.72 -23.30 25.91
CA CYS A 397 -5.33 -24.47 26.69
C CYS A 397 -4.06 -25.13 26.12
N VAL A 398 -3.97 -25.27 24.80
CA VAL A 398 -2.77 -25.79 24.10
C VAL A 398 -1.58 -24.84 24.30
N LYS A 399 -1.76 -23.54 24.12
CA LYS A 399 -0.71 -22.53 24.32
C LYS A 399 -0.08 -22.61 25.71
N ASN A 400 -0.93 -22.65 26.74
CA ASN A 400 -0.49 -22.66 28.13
C ASN A 400 -0.15 -24.05 28.66
N GLN A 401 -0.30 -25.10 27.83
CA GLN A 401 -0.23 -26.50 28.25
C GLN A 401 -1.12 -26.78 29.50
N GLY A 402 -2.29 -26.14 29.52
CA GLY A 402 -3.23 -26.14 30.64
C GLY A 402 -4.17 -27.34 30.66
N THR A 403 -4.98 -27.43 31.71
CA THR A 403 -6.04 -28.45 31.80
C THR A 403 -7.17 -28.15 30.83
N VAL A 404 -7.44 -29.07 29.90
CA VAL A 404 -8.59 -28.98 28.99
C VAL A 404 -9.87 -29.27 29.79
N PRO A 405 -10.89 -28.40 29.77
CA PRO A 405 -12.17 -28.65 30.42
C PRO A 405 -12.79 -30.00 30.04
N GLU A 406 -13.36 -30.71 31.02
CA GLU A 406 -13.92 -32.07 30.82
C GLU A 406 -14.97 -32.12 29.72
N GLY A 407 -15.79 -31.07 29.57
CA GLY A 407 -16.78 -30.96 28.49
C GLY A 407 -16.15 -31.05 27.09
N TYR A 408 -15.01 -30.41 26.87
CA TYR A 408 -14.29 -30.51 25.59
C TYR A 408 -13.66 -31.88 25.40
N GLN A 409 -13.11 -32.48 26.47
CA GLN A 409 -12.55 -33.83 26.38
C GLN A 409 -13.62 -34.84 25.94
N LEU A 410 -14.79 -34.82 26.59
CA LEU A 410 -15.91 -35.70 26.25
C LEU A 410 -16.43 -35.45 24.83
N LEU A 411 -16.52 -34.18 24.39
CA LEU A 411 -16.96 -33.84 23.05
C LEU A 411 -15.98 -34.41 22.00
N ILE A 412 -14.68 -34.20 22.19
CA ILE A 412 -13.64 -34.67 21.27
C ILE A 412 -13.61 -36.20 21.22
N GLU A 413 -13.71 -36.87 22.37
CA GLU A 413 -13.78 -38.32 22.45
C GLU A 413 -15.06 -38.88 21.81
N SER A 414 -16.19 -38.17 21.94
CA SER A 414 -17.44 -38.52 21.27
C SER A 414 -17.33 -38.37 19.74
N LEU A 415 -16.68 -37.32 19.24
CA LEU A 415 -16.42 -37.15 17.80
C LEU A 415 -15.54 -38.28 17.27
N ALA A 416 -14.50 -38.65 18.01
CA ALA A 416 -13.64 -39.78 17.68
C ALA A 416 -14.39 -41.12 17.73
N ALA A 417 -15.34 -41.30 18.66
CA ALA A 417 -16.13 -42.52 18.77
C ALA A 417 -17.16 -42.68 17.65
N ALA A 418 -17.62 -41.57 17.04
CA ALA A 418 -18.60 -41.55 15.96
C ALA A 418 -18.05 -41.96 14.57
N SER A 419 -16.75 -42.24 14.47
CA SER A 419 -16.03 -42.56 13.22
C SER A 419 -16.26 -43.95 12.64
#